data_AF-A0A1G5R7K4-F1
#
_entry.id   AF-A0A1G5R7K4-F1
#
_cell.length_a   1.000
_cell.length_b   1.000
_cell.length_c   1.000
_cell.angle_alpha   90.00
_cell.angle_beta   90.00
_cell.angle_gamma   90.00
#
_symmetry.space_group_name_H-M   'P 1'
#
loop_
_entity.id
_entity.type
_entity.pdbx_description
1 polymer ?
#
loop_
_entity_poly.entity_id
_entity_poly.type
_entity_poly.pdbx_seq_one_letter_code
_entity_poly.pdbx_strand_id
1 'polypeptide(L)'
;MKYIVILFIFRSCPVNAMKQYTLNCQGRSEMTVMHTNYRITTLKWDDDFIVSPSPTKLFNKNGKKLVYQFMNGDMMIVNSENEKHYFIYNQKKAVECHKGPDKNVFPVILGITH
;
A
#
# COMPACT_ATOMS: atom_id res chain seq x y z
N MET A 1 48.11 28.58 -12.26
CA MET A 1 46.74 28.12 -12.61
C MET A 1 46.30 27.12 -11.55
N LYS A 2 45.24 27.43 -10.78
CA LYS A 2 44.65 26.50 -9.80
C LYS A 2 43.46 25.82 -10.48
N TYR A 3 43.53 24.51 -10.67
CA TYR A 3 42.43 23.70 -11.21
C TYR A 3 41.49 23.32 -10.05
N ILE A 4 40.24 23.75 -10.12
CA ILE A 4 39.19 23.33 -9.18
C ILE A 4 38.55 22.07 -9.77
N VAL A 5 38.78 20.93 -9.13
CA VAL A 5 38.13 19.66 -9.45
C VAL A 5 36.76 19.67 -8.78
N ILE A 6 35.69 19.78 -9.57
CA ILE A 6 34.31 19.64 -9.09
C ILE A 6 33.96 18.16 -9.09
N LEU A 7 33.99 17.53 -7.91
CA LEU A 7 33.44 16.19 -7.71
C LEU A 7 31.91 16.25 -7.80
N PHE A 8 31.33 15.67 -8.86
CA PHE A 8 29.90 15.40 -8.95
C PHE A 8 29.53 14.32 -7.93
N ILE A 9 29.10 14.75 -6.74
CA ILE A 9 28.46 13.86 -5.77
C ILE A 9 27.06 13.53 -6.31
N PHE A 10 26.92 12.39 -6.97
CA PHE A 10 25.62 11.83 -7.33
C PHE A 10 24.84 11.57 -6.03
N ARG A 11 23.92 12.47 -5.68
CA ARG A 11 22.92 12.19 -4.65
C ARG A 11 21.91 11.21 -5.22
N SER A 12 22.15 9.92 -5.03
CA SER A 12 21.15 8.88 -5.22
C SER A 12 20.00 9.15 -4.25
N CYS A 13 18.94 9.81 -4.74
CA CYS A 13 17.71 9.96 -4.00
C CYS A 13 17.06 8.57 -3.94
N PRO A 14 16.79 8.00 -2.76
CA PRO A 14 16.14 6.69 -2.68
C PRO A 14 14.81 6.77 -3.44
N VAL A 15 14.68 5.91 -4.46
CA VAL A 15 13.45 5.76 -5.23
C VAL A 15 12.33 5.41 -4.25
N ASN A 16 11.15 6.02 -4.45
CA ASN A 16 10.02 6.03 -3.51
C ASN A 16 9.88 4.73 -2.71
N ALA A 17 9.83 4.82 -1.38
CA ALA A 17 9.62 3.66 -0.52
C ALA A 17 8.23 3.06 -0.76
N MET A 18 8.16 1.72 -0.87
CA MET A 18 6.87 1.04 -0.77
C MET A 18 6.28 1.29 0.61
N LYS A 19 4.96 1.37 0.72
CA LYS A 19 4.30 1.61 2.02
C LYS A 19 3.61 0.34 2.47
N GLN A 20 3.83 -0.04 3.72
CA GLN A 20 3.17 -1.17 4.36
C GLN A 20 2.50 -0.72 5.66
N TYR A 21 1.31 -1.24 5.95
CA TYR A 21 0.68 -1.09 7.26
C TYR A 21 -0.12 -2.34 7.60
N THR A 22 -0.45 -2.51 8.87
CA THR A 22 -1.39 -3.55 9.30
C THR A 22 -2.81 -3.01 9.32
N LEU A 23 -3.78 -3.90 9.11
CA LEU A 23 -5.19 -3.60 9.08
C LEU A 23 -5.92 -4.66 9.93
N ASN A 24 -6.46 -4.21 11.06
CA ASN A 24 -7.22 -5.05 11.97
C ASN A 24 -8.71 -4.86 11.70
N CYS A 25 -9.37 -5.91 11.22
CA CYS A 25 -10.79 -5.91 10.89
C CYS A 25 -11.49 -7.03 11.66
N GLN A 26 -12.72 -6.79 12.11
CA GLN A 26 -13.52 -7.84 12.73
C GLN A 26 -13.78 -8.99 11.73
N GLY A 27 -13.44 -10.22 12.13
CA GLY A 27 -13.76 -11.44 11.38
C GLY A 27 -12.58 -12.08 10.62
N ARG A 28 -11.38 -11.50 10.68
CA ARG A 28 -10.14 -12.10 10.13
C ARG A 28 -8.95 -11.78 11.06
N SER A 29 -7.88 -12.56 10.95
CA SER A 29 -6.57 -12.24 11.52
C SER A 29 -6.05 -10.90 11.00
N GLU A 30 -5.05 -10.32 11.69
CA GLU A 30 -4.44 -9.06 11.29
C GLU A 30 -3.91 -9.16 9.86
N MET A 31 -4.35 -8.24 9.00
CA MET A 31 -3.94 -8.24 7.60
C MET A 31 -2.81 -7.25 7.38
N THR A 32 -1.84 -7.61 6.55
CA THR A 32 -0.79 -6.69 6.09
C THR A 32 -1.13 -6.18 4.70
N VAL A 33 -1.29 -4.86 4.57
CA VAL A 33 -1.48 -4.17 3.30
C VAL A 33 -0.14 -3.60 2.86
N MET A 34 0.25 -3.84 1.60
CA MET A 34 1.43 -3.21 1.01
C MET A 34 1.06 -2.52 -0.30
N HIS A 35 1.32 -1.22 -0.36
CA HIS A 35 1.24 -0.42 -1.57
C HIS A 35 2.61 -0.37 -2.23
N THR A 36 2.70 -0.97 -3.41
CA THR A 36 3.91 -0.95 -4.23
C THR A 36 3.98 0.34 -5.05
N ASN A 37 5.17 0.71 -5.51
CA ASN A 37 5.35 1.82 -6.44
C ASN A 37 4.74 1.55 -7.83
N TYR A 38 4.44 0.28 -8.12
CA TYR A 38 3.88 -0.18 -9.40
C TYR A 38 2.35 -0.10 -9.44
N ARG A 39 1.74 0.69 -8.54
CA ARG A 39 0.28 0.86 -8.41
C ARG A 39 -0.47 -0.44 -8.10
N ILE A 40 0.23 -1.49 -7.67
CA ILE A 40 -0.36 -2.73 -7.17
C ILE A 40 -0.42 -2.65 -5.65
N THR A 41 -1.52 -3.15 -5.09
CA THR A 41 -1.68 -3.32 -3.64
C THR A 41 -1.77 -4.78 -3.33
N THR A 42 -1.03 -5.25 -2.32
CA THR A 42 -1.09 -6.63 -1.86
C THR A 42 -1.77 -6.67 -0.49
N LEU A 43 -2.49 -7.75 -0.23
CA LEU A 43 -3.07 -8.06 1.07
C LEU A 43 -2.60 -9.44 1.47
N LYS A 44 -2.02 -9.55 2.67
CA LYS A 44 -1.58 -10.81 3.24
C LYS A 44 -2.23 -11.01 4.60
N TRP A 45 -2.71 -12.22 4.89
CA TRP A 45 -3.06 -12.65 6.24
C TRP A 45 -2.74 -14.14 6.35
N ASP A 46 -2.24 -14.58 7.48
CA ASP A 46 -1.78 -15.97 7.67
C ASP A 46 -0.89 -16.41 6.48
N ASP A 47 -1.28 -17.47 5.74
CA ASP A 47 -0.61 -17.97 4.54
C ASP A 47 -1.22 -17.44 3.22
N ASP A 48 -2.34 -16.72 3.28
CA ASP A 48 -3.01 -16.17 2.11
C ASP A 48 -2.33 -14.89 1.63
N PHE A 49 -2.15 -14.79 0.31
CA PHE A 49 -1.63 -13.61 -0.36
C PHE A 49 -2.46 -13.30 -1.60
N ILE A 50 -3.02 -12.10 -1.66
CA ILE A 50 -3.82 -11.64 -2.79
C ILE A 50 -3.37 -10.26 -3.24
N VAL A 51 -3.68 -9.96 -4.50
CA VAL A 51 -3.34 -8.68 -5.11
C VAL A 51 -4.60 -7.94 -5.55
N SER A 52 -4.52 -6.63 -5.52
CA SER A 52 -5.44 -5.69 -6.15
C SER A 52 -4.65 -4.88 -7.18
N PRO A 53 -5.21 -4.65 -8.38
CA PRO A 53 -4.69 -3.65 -9.28
C PRO A 53 -4.85 -2.25 -8.68
N SER A 54 -4.55 -1.22 -9.48
CA SER A 54 -4.71 0.18 -9.08
C SER A 54 -6.12 0.44 -8.55
N PRO A 55 -6.25 1.16 -7.42
CA PRO A 55 -7.57 1.43 -6.84
C PRO A 55 -8.41 2.32 -7.75
N THR A 56 -9.72 2.05 -7.76
CA THR A 56 -10.70 2.96 -8.35
C THR A 56 -10.89 4.16 -7.44
N LYS A 57 -10.82 5.36 -8.01
CA LYS A 57 -11.07 6.61 -7.29
C LYS A 57 -12.53 6.99 -7.46
N LEU A 58 -13.26 7.10 -6.36
CA LEU A 58 -14.63 7.57 -6.34
C LEU A 58 -14.69 8.93 -5.65
N PHE A 59 -15.43 9.86 -6.24
CA PHE A 59 -15.71 11.17 -5.68
C PHE A 59 -17.20 11.27 -5.41
N ASN A 60 -17.58 11.53 -4.16
CA ASN A 60 -18.98 11.75 -3.81
C ASN A 60 -19.10 12.89 -2.78
N LYS A 61 -20.33 13.19 -2.35
CA LYS A 61 -20.62 14.23 -1.36
C LYS A 61 -19.94 14.00 0.00
N ASN A 62 -19.50 12.77 0.27
CA ASN A 62 -18.84 12.35 1.51
C ASN A 62 -17.32 12.17 1.32
N GLY A 63 -16.79 12.79 0.26
CA GLY A 63 -15.37 12.87 -0.01
C GLY A 63 -14.82 11.91 -1.05
N LYS A 64 -13.49 11.90 -1.11
CA LYS A 64 -12.72 11.02 -1.99
C LYS A 64 -12.54 9.65 -1.35
N LYS A 65 -12.95 8.61 -2.07
CA LYS A 65 -12.76 7.22 -1.66
C LYS A 65 -11.85 6.49 -2.63
N LEU A 66 -10.98 5.65 -2.10
CA LEU A 66 -10.19 4.69 -2.85
C LEU A 66 -10.77 3.31 -2.63
N VAL A 67 -11.10 2.61 -3.72
CA VAL A 67 -11.63 1.24 -3.68
C VAL A 67 -10.59 0.31 -4.28
N TYR A 68 -10.11 -0.62 -3.46
CA TYR A 68 -9.19 -1.68 -3.84
C TYR A 68 -10.01 -2.96 -4.00
N GLN A 69 -10.03 -3.52 -5.20
CA GLN A 69 -10.75 -4.75 -5.50
C GLN A 69 -9.74 -5.87 -5.66
N PHE A 70 -9.70 -6.78 -4.69
CA PHE A 70 -8.77 -7.89 -4.70
C PHE A 70 -9.28 -9.02 -5.59
N MET A 71 -8.34 -9.81 -6.15
CA MET A 71 -8.67 -10.89 -7.09
C MET A 71 -9.57 -11.99 -6.50
N ASN A 72 -9.64 -12.13 -5.17
CA ASN A 72 -10.51 -13.10 -4.51
C ASN A 72 -11.95 -12.58 -4.30
N GLY A 73 -12.26 -11.37 -4.78
CA GLY A 73 -13.58 -10.73 -4.60
C GLY A 73 -13.73 -9.90 -3.32
N ASP A 74 -12.73 -9.88 -2.45
CA ASP A 74 -12.71 -8.95 -1.31
C ASP A 74 -12.49 -7.51 -1.79
N MET A 75 -13.00 -6.55 -1.02
CA MET A 75 -12.79 -5.13 -1.29
C MET A 75 -12.33 -4.38 -0.05
N MET A 76 -11.38 -3.46 -0.22
CA MET A 76 -11.01 -2.48 0.79
C MET A 76 -11.40 -1.09 0.31
N ILE A 77 -12.06 -0.31 1.16
CA ILE A 77 -12.47 1.05 0.88
C ILE A 77 -11.78 1.97 1.88
N VAL A 78 -11.04 2.95 1.37
CA VAL A 78 -10.37 3.97 2.18
C VAL A 78 -11.02 5.31 1.90
N ASN A 79 -11.59 5.94 2.93
CA ASN A 79 -12.03 7.33 2.84
C ASN A 79 -10.82 8.24 3.10
N SER A 80 -10.42 9.01 2.10
CA SER A 80 -9.24 9.88 2.18
C SER A 80 -9.44 11.11 3.05
N GLU A 81 -10.67 11.48 3.41
CA GLU A 81 -10.94 12.68 4.22
C GLU A 81 -10.77 12.45 5.71
N ASN A 82 -11.14 11.26 6.19
CA ASN A 82 -11.11 10.90 7.62
C ASN A 82 -10.26 9.65 7.91
N GLU A 83 -9.52 9.19 6.91
CA GLU A 83 -8.64 8.02 6.97
C GLU A 83 -9.32 6.74 7.47
N LYS A 84 -10.65 6.65 7.36
CA LYS A 84 -11.39 5.45 7.74
C LYS A 84 -11.21 4.35 6.70
N HIS A 85 -10.96 3.15 7.21
CA HIS A 85 -10.77 1.95 6.40
C HIS A 85 -11.95 1.00 6.62
N TYR A 86 -12.49 0.49 5.53
CA TYR A 86 -13.55 -0.49 5.54
C TYR A 86 -13.15 -1.70 4.71
N PHE A 87 -13.55 -2.88 5.15
CA PHE A 87 -13.31 -4.13 4.42
C PHE A 87 -14.62 -4.84 4.15
N ILE A 88 -14.75 -5.41 2.95
CA ILE A 88 -15.92 -6.17 2.51
C ILE A 88 -15.41 -7.55 2.12
N TYR A 89 -15.80 -8.56 2.89
CA TYR A 89 -15.48 -9.96 2.61
C TYR A 89 -16.43 -10.50 1.54
N ASN A 90 -15.92 -10.81 0.35
CA ASN A 90 -16.66 -11.41 -0.77
C ASN A 90 -18.12 -10.89 -0.91
N GLN A 91 -18.27 -9.59 -1.14
CA GLN A 91 -19.56 -8.89 -1.34
C GLN A 91 -20.56 -8.94 -0.17
N LYS A 92 -20.11 -9.28 1.05
CA LYS A 92 -20.93 -9.20 2.27
C LYS A 92 -20.99 -7.77 2.81
N LYS A 93 -21.47 -7.61 4.04
CA LYS A 93 -21.52 -6.32 4.74
C LYS A 93 -20.11 -5.78 4.98
N ALA A 94 -19.95 -4.46 4.84
CA ALA A 94 -18.72 -3.78 5.18
C ALA A 94 -18.48 -3.77 6.69
N VAL A 95 -17.24 -4.03 7.10
CA VAL A 95 -16.75 -3.85 8.48
C VAL A 95 -15.77 -2.69 8.53
N GLU A 96 -15.80 -1.91 9.61
CA GLU A 96 -14.79 -0.88 9.86
C GLU A 96 -13.53 -1.54 10.42
N CYS A 97 -12.37 -1.04 9.99
CA CYS A 97 -11.08 -1.59 10.33
C CYS A 97 -10.19 -0.52 10.96
N HIS A 98 -9.33 -0.95 11.88
CA HIS A 98 -8.31 -0.12 12.48
C HIS A 98 -7.00 -0.28 11.71
N LYS A 99 -6.50 0.82 11.14
CA LYS A 99 -5.20 0.89 10.46
C LYS A 99 -4.08 1.07 11.49
N GLY A 100 -3.08 0.21 11.43
CA GLY A 100 -1.82 0.36 12.15
C GLY A 100 -0.89 1.42 11.54
N PRO A 101 0.28 1.65 12.14
CA PRO A 101 1.24 2.66 11.66
C PRO A 101 1.82 2.28 10.30
N ASP A 102 2.08 3.29 9.46
CA ASP A 102 2.78 3.11 8.19
C ASP A 102 4.26 2.78 8.41
N LYS A 103 4.77 1.83 7.62
CA LYS A 103 6.16 1.44 7.54
C LYS A 103 6.64 1.59 6.10
N ASN A 104 7.78 2.25 5.93
CA ASN A 104 8.45 2.32 4.64
C ASN A 104 9.22 1.01 4.41
N VAL A 105 8.98 0.37 3.28
CA VAL A 105 9.65 -0.86 2.86
C VAL A 105 10.53 -0.52 1.67
N PHE A 106 11.82 -0.83 1.81
CA PHE A 106 12.76 -0.71 0.70
C PHE A 106 12.60 -1.95 -0.20
N PRO A 107 12.60 -1.77 -1.53
CA PRO A 107 12.69 -2.92 -2.42
C PRO A 107 13.96 -3.69 -2.07
N VAL A 108 13.84 -5.00 -1.85
CA VAL A 108 15.00 -5.87 -1.71
C VAL A 108 15.78 -5.74 -3.00
N ILE A 109 16.96 -5.15 -2.94
CA ILE A 109 17.91 -5.19 -4.04
C ILE A 109 18.28 -6.66 -4.16
N LEU A 110 17.71 -7.36 -5.14
CA LEU A 110 18.19 -8.67 -5.54
C LEU A 110 19.60 -8.43 -6.08
N GLY A 111 20.59 -8.58 -5.21
CA GLY A 111 21.98 -8.58 -5.61
C GLY A 111 22.16 -9.77 -6.54
N ILE A 112 22.18 -9.51 -7.85
CA ILE A 112 22.72 -10.45 -8.81
C ILE A 112 24.23 -10.44 -8.54
N THR A 113 24.69 -11.37 -7.69
CA THR A 113 26.10 -11.70 -7.60
C THR A 113 26.46 -12.37 -8.93
N HIS A 114 27.12 -11.63 -9.81
CA HIS A 114 27.79 -12.15 -10.99
C HIS A 114 29.06 -12.91 -10.61
#